data_AF-A0A1V4X5V8-F1
#
_entry.id   AF-A0A1V4X5V8-F1
#
_cell.length_a   1.000
_cell.length_b   1.000
_cell.length_c   1.000
_cell.angle_alpha   90.00
_cell.angle_beta   90.00
_cell.angle_gamma   90.00
#
_symmetry.space_group_name_H-M   'P 1'
#
loop_
_entity.id
_entity.type
_entity.pdbx_description
1 polymer ?
#
loop_
_entity_poly.entity_id
_entity_poly.type
_entity_poly.pdbx_seq_one_letter_code
_entity_poly.pdbx_strand_id
1 'polypeptide(L)'
;MKEEFLDYTSLFALKGDGFVELTPEGARYRKRFFYLSFRGFATVEEVSFLVGKELFVREEDLPRLEEGEYYEYQLIGLEVTTMQGSHLGKVRSLMHTGAGDILVVEGERELMIPMVEGFIVDIDVNRGTIRVDIEGLVP
;
A
#
# COMPACT_ATOMS: atom_id res chain seq x y z
N MET A 1 6.14 -8.19 -3.11
CA MET A 1 5.32 -8.78 -2.03
C MET A 1 5.61 -10.25 -1.66
N LYS A 2 6.08 -11.16 -2.55
CA LYS A 2 6.08 -12.61 -2.23
C LYS A 2 7.18 -13.09 -1.25
N GLU A 3 8.19 -12.27 -0.95
CA GLU A 3 9.34 -12.69 -0.13
C GLU A 3 9.80 -11.64 0.90
N GLU A 4 9.11 -10.50 1.00
CA GLU A 4 9.57 -9.33 1.77
C GLU A 4 9.28 -9.40 3.28
N PHE A 5 8.54 -10.42 3.75
CA PHE A 5 8.27 -10.56 5.20
C PHE A 5 9.55 -10.70 6.04
N LEU A 6 10.62 -11.21 5.44
CA LEU A 6 11.92 -11.34 6.10
C LEU A 6 12.79 -10.08 5.97
N ASP A 7 12.41 -9.14 5.11
CA ASP A 7 13.09 -7.84 5.00
C ASP A 7 12.72 -6.93 6.17
N TYR A 8 11.55 -7.18 6.78
CA TYR A 8 11.14 -6.54 8.01
C TYR A 8 11.85 -7.15 9.22
N THR A 9 12.59 -6.31 9.95
CA THR A 9 13.24 -6.72 11.20
C THR A 9 12.20 -7.04 12.28
N SER A 10 11.08 -6.32 12.28
CA SER A 10 10.02 -6.45 13.26
C SER A 10 8.63 -6.22 12.63
N LEU A 11 7.69 -7.09 12.97
CA LEU A 11 6.25 -6.89 12.75
C LEU A 11 5.57 -6.69 14.11
N PHE A 12 4.38 -6.09 14.11
CA PHE A 12 3.65 -5.78 15.33
C PHE A 12 2.21 -6.30 15.25
N ALA A 13 1.66 -6.74 16.37
CA ALA A 13 0.26 -7.14 16.47
C ALA A 13 -0.37 -6.59 17.74
N LEU A 14 -1.66 -6.25 17.68
CA LEU A 14 -2.40 -5.80 18.86
C LEU A 14 -2.65 -6.95 19.84
N LYS A 15 -2.27 -6.73 21.11
CA LYS A 15 -2.49 -7.64 22.24
C LYS A 15 -2.95 -6.83 23.46
N GLY A 16 -4.23 -6.94 23.79
CA GLY A 16 -4.86 -6.04 24.76
C GLY A 16 -4.89 -4.61 24.21
N ASP A 17 -4.47 -3.64 25.03
CA ASP A 17 -4.40 -2.22 24.66
C ASP A 17 -3.02 -1.80 24.10
N GLY A 18 -2.14 -2.76 23.81
CA GLY A 18 -0.78 -2.52 23.34
C GLY A 18 -0.39 -3.35 22.13
N PHE A 19 0.83 -3.12 21.65
CA PHE A 19 1.45 -3.91 20.60
C PHE A 19 2.44 -4.91 21.19
N VAL A 20 2.48 -6.11 20.59
CA VAL A 20 3.59 -7.04 20.76
C VAL A 20 4.44 -7.04 19.50
N GLU A 21 5.75 -6.99 19.68
CA GLU A 21 6.73 -7.12 18.62
C GLU A 21 6.95 -8.60 18.28
N LEU A 22 7.00 -8.89 16.98
CA LEU A 22 7.13 -10.22 16.40
C LEU A 22 8.30 -10.15 15.41
N THR A 23 9.40 -10.83 15.71
CA THR A 23 10.54 -10.91 14.79
C THR A 23 10.31 -12.07 13.81
N PRO A 24 10.13 -11.82 12.50
CA PRO A 24 9.99 -12.88 11.52
C PRO A 24 11.25 -13.78 11.49
N GLU A 25 11.05 -15.08 11.52
CA GLU A 25 12.13 -16.09 11.45
C GLU A 25 12.05 -16.94 10.17
N GLY A 26 10.84 -17.08 9.62
CA GLY A 26 10.63 -17.82 8.39
C GLY A 26 9.35 -17.40 7.69
N ALA A 27 9.37 -17.43 6.36
CA ALA A 27 8.22 -17.16 5.51
C ALA A 27 8.14 -18.21 4.40
N ARG A 28 6.95 -18.78 4.16
CA ARG A 28 6.70 -19.72 3.07
C ARG A 28 5.35 -19.46 2.42
N TYR A 29 5.31 -19.40 1.10
CA TYR A 29 4.06 -19.31 0.34
C TYR A 29 3.60 -20.69 -0.16
N ARG A 30 2.37 -21.10 0.19
CA ARG A 30 1.78 -22.38 -0.23
C ARG A 30 0.28 -22.20 -0.45
N LYS A 31 -0.22 -22.63 -1.62
CA LYS A 31 -1.65 -22.69 -1.96
C LYS A 31 -2.45 -21.44 -1.54
N ARG A 32 -1.93 -20.25 -1.87
CA ARG A 32 -2.52 -18.91 -1.57
C ARG A 32 -2.33 -18.38 -0.16
N PHE A 33 -1.68 -19.13 0.74
CA PHE A 33 -1.40 -18.67 2.09
C PHE A 33 0.09 -18.39 2.28
N PHE A 34 0.40 -17.35 3.04
CA PHE A 34 1.71 -17.14 3.64
C PHE A 34 1.72 -17.79 5.02
N TYR A 35 2.76 -18.60 5.26
CA TYR A 35 3.05 -19.20 6.54
C TYR A 35 4.26 -18.47 7.12
N LEU A 36 4.06 -17.78 8.22
CA LEU A 36 5.10 -17.06 8.94
C LEU A 36 5.43 -17.80 10.24
N SER A 37 6.70 -17.87 10.59
CA SER A 37 7.18 -18.24 11.92
C SER A 37 7.88 -17.05 12.54
N PHE A 38 7.74 -16.91 13.86
CA PHE A 38 8.30 -15.81 14.62
C PHE A 38 9.29 -16.34 15.65
N ARG A 39 10.43 -15.65 15.82
CA ARG A 39 11.44 -16.04 16.79
C ARG A 39 10.84 -16.03 18.20
N GLY A 40 11.14 -17.08 18.97
CA GLY A 40 10.67 -17.20 20.36
C GLY A 40 9.28 -17.82 20.49
N PHE A 41 8.65 -18.23 19.39
CA PHE A 41 7.38 -18.96 19.38
C PHE A 41 7.59 -20.33 18.74
N ALA A 42 7.53 -21.38 19.53
CA ALA A 42 7.76 -22.76 19.09
C ALA A 42 6.45 -23.52 18.82
N THR A 43 5.32 -23.07 19.37
CA THR A 43 4.03 -23.76 19.22
C THR A 43 2.91 -22.85 18.72
N VAL A 44 1.84 -23.48 18.20
CA VAL A 44 0.66 -22.77 17.68
C VAL A 44 -0.09 -22.06 18.81
N GLU A 45 -0.10 -22.65 20.01
CA GLU A 45 -0.75 -22.10 21.19
C GLU A 45 -0.16 -20.74 21.57
N GLU A 46 1.16 -20.59 21.47
CA GLU A 46 1.88 -19.37 21.83
C GLU A 46 1.55 -18.19 20.87
N VAL A 47 1.15 -18.48 19.64
CA VAL A 47 0.77 -17.49 18.61
C VAL A 47 -0.74 -17.42 18.37
N SER A 48 -1.54 -18.19 19.09
CA SER A 48 -3.00 -18.26 18.91
C SER A 48 -3.71 -16.91 19.07
N PHE A 49 -3.12 -16.00 19.85
CA PHE A 49 -3.63 -14.64 20.04
C PHE A 49 -3.60 -13.78 18.75
N LEU A 50 -2.84 -14.19 17.72
CA LEU A 50 -2.77 -13.53 16.43
C LEU A 50 -3.96 -13.85 15.51
N VAL A 51 -4.78 -14.84 15.86
CA VAL A 51 -5.94 -15.21 15.04
C VAL A 51 -6.91 -14.03 14.96
N GLY A 52 -7.21 -13.60 13.73
CA GLY A 52 -8.07 -12.46 13.46
C GLY A 52 -7.43 -11.09 13.76
N LYS A 53 -6.12 -11.05 13.99
CA LYS A 53 -5.36 -9.81 14.16
C LYS A 53 -4.68 -9.41 12.86
N GLU A 54 -4.55 -8.10 12.67
CA GLU A 54 -3.71 -7.52 11.63
C GLU A 54 -2.25 -7.49 12.08
N LEU A 55 -1.34 -7.61 11.11
CA LEU A 55 0.08 -7.39 11.30
C LEU A 55 0.42 -5.99 10.80
N PHE A 56 1.14 -5.26 11.63
CA PHE A 56 1.57 -3.89 11.37
C PHE A 56 3.08 -3.84 11.23
N VAL A 57 3.55 -2.84 10.50
CA VAL A 57 4.96 -2.44 10.42
C VAL A 57 5.03 -0.95 10.72
N ARG A 58 6.14 -0.48 11.26
CA ARG A 58 6.37 0.96 11.38
C ARG A 58 6.68 1.54 10.01
N GLU A 59 6.23 2.76 9.79
CA GLU A 59 6.53 3.47 8.54
C GLU A 59 8.05 3.63 8.33
N GLU A 60 8.82 3.86 9.39
CA GLU A 60 10.29 3.98 9.35
C GLU A 60 11.03 2.68 8.96
N ASP A 61 10.35 1.53 9.10
CA ASP A 61 10.88 0.20 8.80
C ASP A 61 10.43 -0.30 7.41
N LEU A 62 9.65 0.49 6.67
CA LEU A 62 9.28 0.15 5.30
C LEU A 62 10.51 0.11 4.38
N PRO A 63 10.59 -0.85 3.45
CA PRO A 63 11.61 -0.85 2.42
C PRO A 63 11.69 0.50 1.71
N ARG A 64 12.90 0.91 1.35
CA ARG A 64 13.06 2.08 0.49
C ARG A 64 12.56 1.72 -0.90
N LEU A 65 11.66 2.56 -1.40
CA LEU A 65 11.16 2.49 -2.76
C LEU A 65 12.16 3.09 -3.75
N GLU A 66 12.12 2.62 -5.00
CA GLU A 66 12.85 3.26 -6.09
C GLU A 66 12.22 4.62 -6.45
N GLU A 67 12.93 5.43 -7.23
CA GLU A 67 12.39 6.71 -7.69
C GLU A 67 11.14 6.48 -8.56
N GLY A 68 10.03 7.14 -8.21
CA GLY A 68 8.75 6.98 -8.90
C GLY A 68 7.87 5.85 -8.37
N GLU A 69 8.35 5.07 -7.40
CA GLU A 69 7.53 4.10 -6.68
C GLU A 69 6.89 4.72 -5.43
N TYR A 70 5.65 4.33 -5.13
CA TYR A 70 4.90 4.83 -3.99
C TYR A 70 4.16 3.69 -3.30
N TYR A 71 4.04 3.77 -1.97
CA TYR A 71 3.12 2.90 -1.27
C TYR A 71 1.69 3.38 -1.48
N GLU A 72 0.76 2.45 -1.66
CA GLU A 72 -0.66 2.77 -1.86
C GLU A 72 -1.24 3.68 -0.77
N TYR A 73 -0.87 3.45 0.50
CA TYR A 73 -1.34 4.27 1.62
C TYR A 73 -0.89 5.73 1.53
N GLN A 74 0.22 6.00 0.84
CA GLN A 74 0.72 7.36 0.62
C GLN A 74 -0.08 8.10 -0.46
N LEU A 75 -0.74 7.35 -1.36
CA LEU A 75 -1.50 7.91 -2.47
C LEU A 75 -2.97 8.12 -2.13
N ILE A 76 -3.54 7.30 -1.26
CA ILE A 76 -4.93 7.43 -0.82
C ILE A 76 -5.13 8.79 -0.14
N GLY A 77 -6.16 9.52 -0.57
CA GLY A 77 -6.53 10.83 -0.06
C GLY A 77 -5.82 12.02 -0.74
N LEU A 78 -4.82 11.79 -1.60
CA LEU A 78 -4.18 12.87 -2.36
C LEU A 78 -5.17 13.55 -3.30
N GLU A 79 -5.05 14.88 -3.43
CA GLU A 79 -5.85 15.69 -4.34
C GLU A 79 -5.39 15.51 -5.78
N VAL A 80 -6.33 15.18 -6.67
CA VAL A 80 -6.04 14.98 -8.09
C VAL A 80 -6.46 16.20 -8.88
N THR A 81 -5.54 16.73 -9.69
CA THR A 81 -5.73 17.95 -10.49
C THR A 81 -5.28 17.77 -11.93
N THR A 82 -5.89 18.51 -12.86
CA THR A 82 -5.42 18.57 -14.24
C THR A 82 -4.16 19.43 -14.38
N MET A 83 -3.51 19.39 -15.54
CA MET A 83 -2.39 20.28 -15.89
C MET A 83 -2.74 21.77 -15.78
N GLN A 84 -4.00 22.13 -15.98
CA GLN A 84 -4.52 23.50 -15.87
C GLN A 84 -4.96 23.85 -14.43
N GLY A 85 -4.79 22.94 -13.47
CA GLY A 85 -5.11 23.15 -12.06
C GLY A 85 -6.58 22.93 -11.71
N SER A 86 -7.38 22.33 -12.59
CA SER A 86 -8.77 21.97 -12.26
C SER A 86 -8.81 20.77 -11.32
N HIS A 87 -9.56 20.87 -10.23
CA HIS A 87 -9.72 19.78 -9.26
C HIS A 87 -10.61 18.67 -9.82
N LEU A 88 -10.15 17.43 -9.74
CA LEU A 88 -10.88 16.26 -10.20
C LEU A 88 -11.48 15.45 -9.04
N GLY A 89 -10.88 15.53 -7.85
CA GLY A 89 -11.30 14.78 -6.68
C GLY A 89 -10.13 14.34 -5.82
N LYS A 90 -10.32 13.27 -5.05
CA LYS A 90 -9.27 12.66 -4.23
C LYS A 90 -9.12 11.18 -4.57
N VAL A 91 -7.91 10.65 -4.43
CA VAL A 91 -7.65 9.22 -4.58
C VAL A 91 -8.40 8.46 -3.50
N ARG A 92 -9.26 7.53 -3.90
CA ARG A 92 -10.02 6.66 -2.99
C ARG A 92 -9.32 5.31 -2.79
N SER A 93 -8.81 4.73 -3.86
CA SER A 93 -8.16 3.41 -3.87
C SER A 93 -7.34 3.22 -5.13
N LEU A 94 -6.45 2.23 -5.14
CA LEU A 94 -5.84 1.72 -6.36
C LEU A 94 -6.55 0.43 -6.80
N MET A 95 -6.69 0.25 -8.11
CA MET A 95 -7.16 -0.98 -8.72
C MET A 95 -6.01 -1.62 -9.48
N HIS A 96 -5.53 -2.76 -8.98
CA HIS A 96 -4.49 -3.55 -9.64
C HIS A 96 -5.09 -4.39 -10.76
N THR A 97 -4.66 -4.14 -11.99
CA THR A 97 -5.05 -4.93 -13.16
C THR A 97 -3.88 -5.77 -13.64
N GLY A 98 -4.13 -6.72 -14.56
CA GLY A 98 -3.06 -7.47 -15.20
C GLY A 98 -2.12 -6.61 -16.08
N ALA A 99 -2.52 -5.37 -16.40
CA ALA A 99 -1.78 -4.45 -17.26
C ALA A 99 -1.12 -3.27 -16.51
N GLY A 100 -1.31 -3.19 -15.19
CA GLY A 100 -0.82 -2.09 -14.35
C GLY A 100 -1.89 -1.57 -13.39
N ASP A 101 -1.56 -0.50 -12.68
CA ASP A 101 -2.41 0.08 -11.65
C ASP A 101 -3.29 1.21 -12.20
N ILE A 102 -4.49 1.32 -11.65
CA ILE A 102 -5.45 2.37 -11.97
C ILE A 102 -5.78 3.13 -10.69
N LEU A 103 -5.58 4.45 -10.70
CA LEU A 103 -6.05 5.35 -9.65
C LEU A 103 -7.56 5.53 -9.76
N VAL A 104 -8.27 5.18 -8.69
CA VAL A 104 -9.70 5.46 -8.55
C VAL A 104 -9.86 6.78 -7.81
N VAL A 105 -10.37 7.79 -8.50
CA VAL A 105 -10.53 9.16 -7.99
C VAL A 105 -12.01 9.44 -7.77
N GLU A 106 -12.34 9.84 -6.54
CA GLU A 106 -13.69 10.23 -6.15
C GLU A 106 -13.81 11.76 -6.15
N GLY A 107 -14.69 12.27 -7.02
CA GLY A 107 -15.02 13.68 -7.15
C GLY A 107 -16.48 13.87 -7.53
N GLU A 108 -16.79 14.83 -8.40
CA GLU A 108 -18.16 14.97 -8.95
C GLU A 108 -18.63 13.71 -9.69
N ARG A 109 -17.68 13.01 -10.31
CA ARG A 109 -17.84 11.67 -10.88
C ARG A 109 -16.63 10.83 -10.50
N GLU A 110 -16.82 9.52 -10.46
CA GLU A 110 -15.71 8.59 -10.33
C GLU A 110 -14.86 8.61 -11.62
N LEU A 111 -13.55 8.71 -11.46
CA LEU A 111 -12.58 8.63 -12.56
C LEU A 111 -11.61 7.49 -12.30
N MET A 112 -11.31 6.76 -13.37
CA MET A 112 -10.31 5.69 -13.38
C MET A 112 -9.14 6.14 -14.26
N ILE A 113 -8.02 6.47 -13.64
CA ILE A 113 -6.85 7.04 -14.32
C ILE A 113 -5.72 6.01 -14.30
N PRO A 114 -5.25 5.52 -15.47
CA PRO A 114 -4.11 4.61 -15.52
C PRO A 114 -2.86 5.26 -14.91
N MET A 115 -2.18 4.55 -14.02
CA MET A 115 -0.95 5.01 -13.36
C MET A 115 0.27 4.71 -14.23
N VAL A 116 0.30 5.29 -15.42
CA VAL A 116 1.39 5.11 -16.41
C VAL A 116 1.91 6.47 -16.90
N GLU A 117 3.12 6.45 -17.45
CA GLU A 117 3.73 7.63 -18.08
C GLU A 117 2.78 8.21 -19.15
N GLY A 118 2.57 9.53 -19.09
CA GLY A 118 1.67 10.26 -19.99
C GLY A 118 0.32 10.62 -19.36
N PHE A 119 -0.18 9.84 -18.39
CA PHE A 119 -1.38 10.22 -17.61
C PHE A 119 -1.01 10.83 -16.27
N ILE A 120 0.01 10.29 -15.61
CA ILE A 120 0.55 10.85 -14.37
C ILE A 120 1.71 11.77 -14.73
N VAL A 121 1.56 13.06 -14.42
CA VAL A 121 2.59 14.05 -14.70
C VAL A 121 3.47 14.29 -13.49
N ASP A 122 2.88 14.31 -12.30
CA ASP A 122 3.59 14.56 -11.06
C ASP A 122 2.83 13.97 -9.86
N ILE A 123 3.57 13.42 -8.90
CA ILE A 123 3.04 12.97 -7.61
C ILE A 123 3.89 13.64 -6.53
N ASP A 124 3.26 14.50 -5.75
CA ASP A 124 3.88 15.15 -4.60
C ASP A 124 3.14 14.74 -3.33
N VAL A 125 3.63 13.67 -2.70
CA VAL A 125 3.09 13.13 -1.44
C VAL A 125 3.20 14.16 -0.32
N ASN A 126 4.26 14.97 -0.29
CA ASN A 126 4.46 15.98 0.75
C ASN A 126 3.43 17.10 0.67
N ARG A 127 3.08 17.50 -0.55
CA ARG A 127 2.04 18.53 -0.80
C ARG A 127 0.63 17.95 -0.85
N GLY A 128 0.49 16.63 -0.85
CA GLY A 128 -0.82 15.99 -0.86
C GLY A 128 -1.46 15.95 -2.25
N THR A 129 -0.69 16.00 -3.35
CA THR A 129 -1.24 16.25 -4.70
C THR A 129 -0.74 15.28 -5.76
N ILE A 130 -1.62 14.92 -6.69
CA ILE A 130 -1.31 14.24 -7.95
C ILE A 130 -1.77 15.14 -9.10
N ARG A 131 -0.90 15.38 -10.08
CA ARG A 131 -1.24 16.11 -11.30
C ARG A 131 -1.29 15.15 -12.48
N VAL A 132 -2.40 15.21 -13.21
CA VAL A 132 -2.69 14.31 -14.32
C VAL A 132 -2.90 15.07 -15.62
N ASP A 133 -2.54 14.41 -16.72
CA ASP A 133 -2.93 14.83 -18.06
C ASP A 133 -4.06 13.92 -18.55
N ILE A 134 -5.26 14.50 -18.66
CA ILE A 134 -6.48 13.79 -19.06
C ILE A 134 -6.93 14.18 -20.47
N GLU A 135 -6.16 14.99 -21.22
CA GLU A 135 -6.52 15.35 -22.59
C GLU A 135 -6.55 14.12 -23.53
N GLY A 136 -5.89 13.02 -23.15
CA GLY A 136 -5.97 11.71 -23.81
C GLY A 136 -7.09 10.77 -23.34
N LEU A 137 -7.79 11.09 -22.23
CA LEU A 137 -8.91 10.30 -21.70
C LEU A 137 -10.21 10.74 -22.40
N VAL A 138 -10.33 10.41 -23.69
CA VAL A 138 -11.59 10.59 -24.43
C VAL A 138 -12.48 9.38 -24.14
N PRO A 139 -13.76 9.57 -23.74
CA PRO A 139 -14.74 8.51 -23.62
C PRO A 139 -14.99 7.74 -24.92
#